data_AF-A0A2S3VH46-F1
#
_entry.id   AF-A0A2S3VH46-F1
#
_cell.length_a   1.000
_cell.length_b   1.000
_cell.length_c   1.000
_cell.angle_alpha   90.00
_cell.angle_beta   90.00
_cell.angle_gamma   90.00
#
_symmetry.space_group_name_H-M   'P 1'
#
loop_
_entity.id
_entity.type
_entity.pdbx_description
1 polymer ?
#
loop_
_entity_poly.entity_id
_entity_poly.type
_entity_poly.pdbx_seq_one_letter_code
_entity_poly.pdbx_strand_id
1 'polypeptide(L)'
;MSVKTTVSETLCPISRAESVVGDRWTVLVLRELFMGSHRFDDIQAQTGGTPQMVAARLKSMEADGLVERRAYSERPKRYEYHLTEKGDAFYSVVLALRAWGETWCKSPEEGLAVVYTHRSCGESAGLGPLCAHCGQPLRRADLISEPSAAYVAERSARREAFKG
;
A
#
# COMPACT_ATOMS: atom_id res chain seq x y z
N MET A 1 -27.04 11.15 -13.82
CA MET A 1 -26.88 9.80 -14.41
C MET A 1 -25.39 9.51 -14.52
N SER A 2 -24.82 8.74 -13.59
CA SER A 2 -23.41 8.36 -13.64
C SER A 2 -23.27 7.13 -14.52
N VAL A 3 -22.63 7.28 -15.67
CA VAL A 3 -22.30 6.17 -16.56
C VAL A 3 -21.23 5.34 -15.84
N LYS A 4 -21.64 4.19 -15.29
CA LYS A 4 -20.69 3.13 -14.94
C LYS A 4 -20.13 2.58 -16.26
N THR A 5 -18.98 3.08 -16.67
CA THR A 5 -18.24 2.51 -17.80
C THR A 5 -17.86 1.08 -17.45
N THR A 6 -18.50 0.12 -18.11
CA THR A 6 -18.10 -1.29 -18.08
C THR A 6 -16.67 -1.39 -18.61
N VAL A 7 -15.78 -2.01 -17.82
CA VAL A 7 -14.32 -2.11 -17.98
C VAL A 7 -13.88 -2.91 -19.25
N SER A 8 -14.74 -3.11 -20.24
CA SER A 8 -14.59 -4.17 -21.24
C SER A 8 -13.99 -3.77 -22.61
N GLU A 9 -13.73 -2.50 -22.94
CA GLU A 9 -13.50 -2.12 -24.36
C GLU A 9 -12.21 -1.35 -24.68
N THR A 10 -11.18 -1.41 -23.82
CA THR A 10 -9.89 -0.78 -24.13
C THR A 10 -8.73 -1.77 -24.14
N LEU A 11 -7.85 -1.65 -25.13
CA LEU A 11 -6.55 -2.32 -25.18
C LEU A 11 -5.47 -1.56 -24.40
N CYS A 12 -5.76 -0.34 -23.94
CA CYS A 12 -4.80 0.48 -23.18
C CYS A 12 -4.49 -0.19 -21.83
N PRO A 13 -3.22 -0.59 -21.58
CA PRO A 13 -2.85 -1.26 -20.34
C PRO A 13 -2.97 -0.35 -19.10
N ILE A 14 -2.79 0.97 -19.28
CA ILE A 14 -2.92 1.95 -18.19
C ILE A 14 -4.38 2.05 -17.75
N SER A 15 -5.32 2.17 -18.69
CA SER A 15 -6.76 2.25 -18.35
C SER A 15 -7.27 0.94 -17.72
N ARG A 16 -6.76 -0.21 -18.18
CA ARG A 16 -7.03 -1.50 -17.51
C ARG A 16 -6.50 -1.52 -16.08
N ALA A 17 -5.26 -1.09 -15.86
CA ALA A 17 -4.70 -0.99 -14.51
C ALA A 17 -5.51 -0.03 -13.63
N GLU A 18 -5.88 1.14 -14.15
CA GLU A 18 -6.68 2.16 -13.45
C GLU A 18 -8.04 1.62 -13.00
N SER A 19 -8.71 0.79 -13.80
CA SER A 19 -9.97 0.17 -13.38
C SER A 19 -9.83 -0.70 -12.12
N VAL A 20 -8.63 -1.24 -11.88
CA VAL A 20 -8.31 -2.08 -10.73
C VAL A 20 -7.74 -1.25 -9.57
N VAL A 21 -6.87 -0.28 -9.83
CA VAL A 21 -6.06 0.42 -8.81
C VAL A 21 -6.26 1.93 -8.71
N GLY A 22 -7.03 2.53 -9.63
CA GLY A 22 -7.24 3.97 -9.74
C GLY A 22 -8.15 4.56 -8.66
N ASP A 23 -8.79 3.71 -7.84
CA ASP A 23 -9.46 4.17 -6.63
C ASP A 23 -8.44 4.50 -5.53
N ARG A 24 -8.61 5.69 -4.92
CA ARG A 24 -7.77 6.23 -3.84
C ARG A 24 -7.50 5.20 -2.73
N TRP A 25 -8.52 4.44 -2.32
CA TRP A 25 -8.40 3.52 -1.19
C TRP A 25 -7.60 2.29 -1.54
N THR A 26 -7.55 1.87 -2.81
CA THR A 26 -6.71 0.75 -3.26
C THR A 26 -5.25 0.98 -2.91
N VAL A 27 -4.72 2.14 -3.28
CA VAL A 27 -3.31 2.49 -3.06
C VAL A 27 -3.00 2.59 -1.57
N LEU A 28 -3.92 3.18 -0.78
CA LEU A 28 -3.76 3.28 0.67
C LEU A 28 -3.82 1.92 1.36
N VAL A 29 -4.73 1.02 0.95
CA VAL A 29 -4.80 -0.35 1.48
C VAL A 29 -3.55 -1.15 1.10
N LEU A 30 -3.08 -1.05 -0.15
CA LEU A 30 -1.84 -1.70 -0.58
C LEU A 30 -0.63 -1.19 0.21
N ARG A 31 -0.52 0.13 0.43
CA ARG A 31 0.52 0.72 1.30
C ARG A 31 0.54 0.03 2.67
N GLU A 32 -0.62 -0.12 3.29
CA GLU A 32 -0.73 -0.76 4.62
C GLU A 32 -0.32 -2.23 4.61
N LEU A 33 -0.73 -2.98 3.59
CA LEU A 33 -0.33 -4.38 3.42
C LEU A 33 1.19 -4.53 3.22
N PHE A 34 1.82 -3.64 2.45
CA PHE A 34 3.27 -3.62 2.28
C PHE A 34 4.03 -3.29 3.57
N MET A 35 3.40 -2.51 4.46
CA MET A 35 3.88 -2.19 5.80
C MET A 35 3.58 -3.29 6.84
N GLY A 36 2.93 -4.39 6.45
CA GLY A 36 2.65 -5.54 7.32
C GLY A 36 1.33 -5.46 8.09
N SER A 37 0.46 -4.48 7.79
CA SER A 37 -0.89 -4.43 8.36
C SER A 37 -1.78 -5.47 7.68
N HIS A 38 -1.98 -6.62 8.31
CA HIS A 38 -2.80 -7.71 7.75
C HIS A 38 -4.24 -7.73 8.25
N ARG A 39 -4.53 -7.06 9.37
CA ARG A 39 -5.86 -7.06 10.01
C ARG A 39 -6.70 -5.89 9.53
N PHE A 40 -8.01 -6.13 9.41
CA PHE A 40 -8.98 -5.12 8.94
C PHE A 40 -8.89 -3.81 9.75
N ASP A 41 -8.94 -3.91 11.08
CA ASP A 41 -8.93 -2.75 11.98
C ASP A 41 -7.66 -1.91 11.83
N ASP A 42 -6.50 -2.56 11.66
CA ASP A 42 -5.23 -1.87 11.45
C ASP A 42 -5.19 -1.19 10.07
N ILE A 43 -5.65 -1.87 9.02
CA ILE A 43 -5.77 -1.27 7.68
C ILE A 43 -6.74 -0.07 7.72
N GLN A 44 -7.87 -0.21 8.40
CA GLN A 44 -8.87 0.84 8.48
C GLN A 44 -8.33 2.07 9.22
N ALA A 45 -7.77 1.87 10.41
CA ALA A 45 -7.22 2.95 11.22
C ALA A 45 -6.17 3.77 10.47
N GLN A 46 -5.30 3.10 9.69
CA GLN A 46 -4.19 3.76 9.01
C GLN A 46 -4.55 4.38 7.67
N THR A 47 -5.62 3.90 7.01
CA THR A 47 -6.14 4.52 5.80
C THR A 47 -7.06 5.70 6.11
N GLY A 48 -7.71 5.72 7.28
CA GLY A 48 -8.70 6.75 7.65
C GLY A 48 -10.03 6.61 6.89
N GLY A 49 -10.24 5.49 6.20
CA GLY A 49 -11.50 5.20 5.51
C GLY A 49 -12.59 4.71 6.47
N THR A 50 -13.86 4.89 6.07
CA THR A 50 -14.97 4.28 6.82
C THR A 50 -14.91 2.75 6.70
N PRO A 51 -15.48 1.99 7.65
CA PRO A 51 -15.47 0.53 7.58
C PRO A 51 -16.05 0.01 6.26
N GLN A 52 -17.13 0.63 5.78
CA GLN A 52 -17.80 0.25 4.54
C GLN A 52 -16.89 0.44 3.32
N MET A 53 -16.13 1.53 3.28
CA MET A 53 -15.23 1.83 2.16
C MET A 53 -14.05 0.86 2.11
N VAL A 54 -13.41 0.61 3.27
CA VAL A 54 -12.28 -0.32 3.36
C VAL A 54 -12.73 -1.75 3.07
N ALA A 55 -13.88 -2.18 3.60
CA ALA A 55 -14.44 -3.50 3.33
C ALA A 55 -14.80 -3.70 1.85
N ALA A 56 -15.46 -2.71 1.23
CA ALA A 56 -15.78 -2.75 -0.20
C ALA A 56 -14.50 -2.85 -1.04
N ARG A 57 -13.46 -2.09 -0.68
CA ARG A 57 -12.20 -2.09 -1.41
C ARG A 57 -11.43 -3.40 -1.26
N LEU A 58 -11.30 -3.94 -0.05
CA LEU A 58 -10.68 -5.26 0.19
C LEU A 58 -11.41 -6.37 -0.58
N LYS A 59 -12.76 -6.33 -0.61
CA LYS A 59 -13.55 -7.28 -1.40
C LYS A 59 -13.27 -7.16 -2.90
N SER A 60 -13.15 -5.94 -3.44
CA SER A 60 -12.78 -5.74 -4.85
C SER A 60 -11.37 -6.26 -5.12
N MET A 61 -10.41 -5.96 -4.24
CA MET A 61 -9.03 -6.43 -4.38
C MET A 61 -8.93 -7.96 -4.32
N GLU A 62 -9.74 -8.61 -3.49
CA GLU A 62 -9.85 -10.08 -3.43
C GLU A 62 -10.40 -10.63 -4.75
N ALA A 63 -11.47 -10.03 -5.28
CA ALA A 63 -12.05 -10.41 -6.58
C ALA A 63 -11.09 -10.19 -7.75
N ASP A 64 -10.30 -9.11 -7.72
CA ASP A 64 -9.29 -8.78 -8.73
C ASP A 64 -7.99 -9.56 -8.55
N GLY A 65 -7.89 -10.42 -7.53
CA GLY A 65 -6.73 -11.27 -7.25
C GLY A 65 -5.50 -10.50 -6.78
N LEU A 66 -5.66 -9.29 -6.23
CA LEU A 66 -4.56 -8.51 -5.61
C LEU A 66 -4.28 -8.98 -4.18
N VAL A 67 -5.31 -9.44 -3.47
CA VAL A 67 -5.18 -9.95 -2.10
C VAL A 67 -5.91 -11.26 -1.97
N GLU A 68 -5.53 -12.02 -0.95
CA GLU A 68 -6.27 -13.18 -0.50
C GLU A 68 -6.56 -13.05 1.00
N ARG A 69 -7.69 -13.64 1.40
CA ARG A 69 -8.14 -13.64 2.78
C ARG A 69 -7.80 -14.96 3.45
N ARG A 70 -6.99 -14.91 4.50
CA ARG A 70 -6.54 -16.08 5.26
C ARG A 70 -7.19 -16.09 6.64
N ALA A 71 -7.70 -17.23 7.08
CA ALA A 71 -8.19 -17.37 8.45
C ALA A 71 -7.00 -17.53 9.41
N TYR A 72 -6.99 -16.77 10.50
CA TYR A 72 -5.95 -16.88 11.55
C TYR A 72 -6.52 -17.35 12.89
N SER A 73 -7.85 -17.38 13.02
CA SER A 73 -8.54 -17.99 14.16
C SER A 73 -9.82 -18.65 13.66
N GLU A 74 -10.16 -19.81 14.19
CA GLU A 74 -11.39 -20.53 13.89
C GLU A 74 -12.51 -20.25 14.90
N ARG A 75 -12.16 -19.81 16.12
CA ARG A 75 -13.12 -19.63 17.24
C ARG A 75 -12.72 -18.42 18.11
N PRO A 76 -13.34 -17.22 17.91
CA PRO A 76 -14.24 -16.88 16.80
C PRO A 76 -13.48 -16.85 15.47
N LYS A 77 -14.19 -17.07 14.36
CA LYS A 77 -13.57 -17.02 13.03
C LYS A 77 -13.06 -15.62 12.73
N ARG A 78 -11.75 -15.46 12.51
CA ARG A 78 -11.13 -14.17 12.17
C ARG A 78 -10.21 -14.32 10.96
N TYR A 79 -10.08 -13.23 10.23
CA TYR A 79 -9.35 -13.20 8.96
C TYR A 79 -8.32 -12.08 8.90
N GLU A 80 -7.28 -12.34 8.13
CA GLU A 80 -6.23 -11.42 7.74
C GLU A 80 -6.14 -11.38 6.20
N TYR A 81 -5.59 -10.30 5.66
CA TYR A 81 -5.44 -10.05 4.24
C TYR A 81 -3.97 -10.08 3.86
N HIS A 82 -3.62 -10.82 2.81
CA HIS A 82 -2.27 -10.95 2.32
C HIS A 82 -2.22 -10.63 0.83
N LEU A 83 -1.12 -10.01 0.40
CA LEU A 83 -0.88 -9.76 -1.02
C LEU A 83 -0.67 -11.09 -1.73
N THR A 84 -1.28 -11.23 -2.90
CA THR A 84 -0.91 -12.26 -3.87
C THR A 84 0.35 -11.83 -4.63
N GLU A 85 0.85 -12.68 -5.54
CA GLU A 85 1.93 -12.27 -6.47
C GLU A 85 1.56 -11.02 -7.28
N LYS A 86 0.30 -10.95 -7.77
CA LYS A 86 -0.22 -9.79 -8.50
C LYS A 86 -0.25 -8.54 -7.62
N GLY A 87 -0.65 -8.69 -6.35
CA GLY A 87 -0.65 -7.59 -5.38
C GLY A 87 0.76 -7.10 -5.05
N ASP A 88 1.69 -8.02 -4.82
CA ASP A 88 3.08 -7.70 -4.48
C ASP A 88 3.81 -7.00 -5.63
N ALA A 89 3.56 -7.41 -6.88
CA ALA A 89 4.12 -6.77 -8.06
C ALA A 89 3.73 -5.29 -8.20
N PHE A 90 2.66 -4.84 -7.55
CA PHE A 90 2.25 -3.42 -7.56
C PHE A 90 3.21 -2.51 -6.78
N TYR A 91 4.14 -3.06 -6.00
CA TYR A 91 5.03 -2.29 -5.15
C TYR A 91 5.87 -1.26 -5.91
N SER A 92 6.30 -1.56 -7.14
CA SER A 92 7.07 -0.63 -7.97
C SER A 92 6.27 0.64 -8.31
N VAL A 93 4.94 0.54 -8.45
CA VAL A 93 4.05 1.69 -8.65
C VAL A 93 3.94 2.50 -7.36
N VAL A 94 3.86 1.85 -6.20
CA VAL A 94 3.88 2.51 -4.89
C VAL A 94 5.18 3.29 -4.68
N LEU A 95 6.33 2.74 -5.06
CA LEU A 95 7.62 3.44 -4.99
C LEU A 95 7.64 4.67 -5.90
N ALA A 96 7.14 4.56 -7.14
CA ALA A 96 7.05 5.70 -8.04
C ALA A 96 6.15 6.81 -7.48
N LEU A 97 5.00 6.45 -6.91
CA LEU A 97 4.08 7.40 -6.29
C LEU A 97 4.70 8.04 -5.03
N ARG A 98 5.41 7.26 -4.21
CA ARG A 98 6.17 7.78 -3.06
C ARG A 98 7.21 8.81 -3.53
N ALA A 99 8.00 8.48 -4.55
CA ALA A 99 9.03 9.37 -5.06
C ALA A 99 8.45 10.73 -5.46
N TRP A 100 7.32 10.68 -6.17
CA TRP A 100 6.59 11.88 -6.57
C TRP A 100 6.07 12.66 -5.35
N GLY A 101 5.41 11.99 -4.40
CA GLY A 101 4.88 12.64 -3.20
C GLY A 101 5.96 13.26 -2.30
N GLU A 102 7.08 12.56 -2.11
CA GLU A 102 8.23 13.04 -1.34
C GLU A 102 8.92 14.22 -2.03
N THR A 103 8.81 14.35 -3.36
CA THR A 103 9.44 15.46 -4.10
C THR A 103 8.53 16.69 -4.16
N TRP A 104 7.21 16.49 -4.32
CA TRP A 104 6.28 17.56 -4.69
C TRP A 104 5.20 17.87 -3.67
N CYS A 105 4.96 17.00 -2.69
CA CYS A 105 3.79 17.10 -1.80
C CYS A 105 4.14 17.26 -0.31
N LYS A 106 5.39 17.57 0.02
CA LYS A 106 5.83 17.83 1.40
C LYS A 106 6.52 19.18 1.52
N SER A 107 6.58 19.71 2.74
CA SER A 107 7.40 20.87 3.02
C SER A 107 8.90 20.51 3.00
N PRO A 108 9.79 21.48 2.73
CA PRO A 108 11.25 21.25 2.72
C PRO A 108 11.82 20.74 4.06
N GLU A 109 11.07 20.96 5.15
CA GLU A 109 11.49 20.70 6.52
C GLU A 109 11.10 19.28 6.97
N GLU A 110 10.22 18.63 6.20
CA GLU A 110 9.76 17.26 6.45
C GLU A 110 10.77 16.21 5.96
N GLY A 111 11.27 15.42 6.90
CA GLY A 111 12.03 14.21 6.62
C GLY A 111 11.21 13.14 5.89
N LEU A 112 11.88 12.08 5.41
CA LEU A 112 11.19 10.94 4.80
C LEU A 112 10.27 10.26 5.83
N ALA A 113 9.05 9.89 5.43
CA ALA A 113 8.13 9.17 6.31
C ALA A 113 8.60 7.72 6.56
N VAL A 114 9.18 7.10 5.54
CA VAL A 114 9.76 5.75 5.59
C VAL A 114 11.12 5.76 4.92
N VAL A 115 12.11 5.22 5.61
CA VAL A 115 13.46 4.97 5.08
C VAL A 115 13.50 3.52 4.60
N TYR A 116 13.94 3.33 3.35
CA TYR A 116 14.15 2.02 2.76
C TYR A 116 15.63 1.75 2.64
N THR A 117 16.07 0.65 3.23
CA THR A 117 17.44 0.15 3.15
C THR A 117 17.45 -1.09 2.27
N HIS A 118 18.32 -1.12 1.27
CA HIS A 118 18.46 -2.28 0.40
C HIS A 118 19.16 -3.42 1.15
N ARG A 119 18.57 -4.61 1.16
CA ARG A 119 19.07 -5.75 1.94
C ARG A 119 20.46 -6.21 1.52
N SER A 120 20.76 -6.20 0.23
CA SER A 120 22.03 -6.80 -0.24
C SER A 120 23.24 -5.89 -0.05
N CYS A 121 23.07 -4.56 -0.11
CA CYS A 121 24.18 -3.63 0.09
C CYS A 121 24.12 -2.85 1.41
N GLY A 122 23.01 -2.90 2.14
CA GLY A 122 22.85 -2.21 3.43
C GLY A 122 22.68 -0.68 3.33
N GLU A 123 22.64 -0.14 2.12
CA GLU A 123 22.56 1.31 1.87
C GLU A 123 21.14 1.78 1.63
N SER A 124 20.94 3.11 1.72
CA SER A 124 19.67 3.75 1.37
C SER A 124 19.27 3.44 -0.07
N ALA A 125 18.04 2.98 -0.25
CA ALA A 125 17.47 2.69 -1.56
C ALA A 125 17.06 3.96 -2.33
N GLY A 126 17.01 5.11 -1.67
CA GLY A 126 16.59 6.39 -2.25
C GLY A 126 15.07 6.48 -2.50
N LEU A 127 14.68 7.28 -3.50
CA LEU A 127 13.28 7.46 -3.90
C LEU A 127 12.89 6.67 -5.16
N GLY A 128 13.83 6.27 -6.01
CA GLY A 128 13.54 5.64 -7.30
C GLY A 128 13.11 4.17 -7.21
N PRO A 129 12.53 3.61 -8.30
CA PRO A 129 12.26 2.19 -8.42
C PRO A 129 13.54 1.36 -8.67
N LEU A 130 14.66 2.04 -8.94
CA LEU A 130 16.00 1.46 -9.00
C LEU A 130 16.76 1.87 -7.75
N CYS A 131 17.60 0.98 -7.22
CA CYS A 131 18.56 1.34 -6.19
C CYS A 131 19.47 2.45 -6.72
N ALA A 132 19.55 3.58 -6.01
CA ALA A 132 20.39 4.71 -6.39
C ALA A 132 21.89 4.37 -6.46
N HIS A 133 22.31 3.28 -5.79
CA HIS A 133 23.71 2.86 -5.73
C HIS A 133 24.07 1.80 -6.80
N CYS A 134 23.31 0.70 -6.89
CA CYS A 134 23.64 -0.42 -7.79
C CYS A 134 22.80 -0.47 -9.08
N GLY A 135 21.81 0.40 -9.23
CA GLY A 135 20.96 0.48 -10.43
C GLY A 135 19.96 -0.66 -10.62
N GLN A 136 19.90 -1.63 -9.70
CA GLN A 136 18.98 -2.77 -9.79
C GLN A 136 17.54 -2.39 -9.45
N PRO A 137 16.51 -3.00 -10.08
CA PRO A 137 15.12 -2.81 -9.70
C PRO A 137 14.84 -3.22 -8.24
N LEU A 138 14.11 -2.38 -7.50
CA LEU A 138 13.73 -2.66 -6.13
C LEU A 138 12.44 -3.48 -6.09
N ARG A 139 12.49 -4.69 -5.52
CA ARG A 139 11.30 -5.46 -5.12
C ARG A 139 11.07 -5.33 -3.62
N ARG A 140 9.83 -5.57 -3.17
CA ARG A 140 9.49 -5.52 -1.74
C ARG A 140 10.38 -6.43 -0.88
N ALA A 141 10.72 -7.61 -1.38
CA ALA A 141 11.58 -8.58 -0.72
C ALA A 141 13.02 -8.07 -0.52
N ASP A 142 13.50 -7.19 -1.40
CA ASP A 142 14.87 -6.69 -1.37
C ASP A 142 15.07 -5.52 -0.39
N LEU A 143 14.01 -5.05 0.26
CA LEU A 143 14.03 -3.88 1.13
C LEU A 143 13.79 -4.21 2.60
N ILE A 144 14.54 -3.54 3.46
CA ILE A 144 14.22 -3.29 4.86
C ILE A 144 13.55 -1.92 4.91
N SER A 145 12.43 -1.83 5.61
CA SER A 145 11.65 -0.59 5.70
C SER A 145 11.50 -0.21 7.16
N GLU A 146 11.95 0.98 7.52
CA GLU A 146 11.79 1.52 8.87
C GLU A 146 11.01 2.85 8.80
N PRO A 147 9.82 2.94 9.42
CA PRO A 147 9.13 4.21 9.53
C PRO A 147 9.92 5.16 10.42
N SER A 148 9.94 6.44 10.07
CA SER A 148 10.58 7.46 10.91
C SER A 148 9.82 7.62 12.23
N ALA A 149 10.50 8.13 13.27
CA ALA A 149 9.89 8.33 14.59
C ALA A 149 8.60 9.19 14.54
N ALA A 150 8.61 10.25 13.71
CA ALA A 150 7.44 11.09 13.49
C ALA A 150 6.28 10.30 12.85
N TYR A 151 6.58 9.46 11.86
CA TYR A 151 5.55 8.65 11.21
C TYR A 151 5.01 7.53 12.12
N VAL A 152 5.86 6.95 12.99
CA VAL A 152 5.42 6.02 14.03
C VAL A 152 4.43 6.69 14.99
N ALA A 153 4.72 7.92 15.43
CA ALA A 153 3.84 8.68 16.32
C ALA A 153 2.47 8.96 15.67
N GLU A 154 2.47 9.42 14.42
CA GLU A 154 1.23 9.67 13.65
C GLU A 154 0.37 8.40 13.53
N ARG A 155 0.97 7.28 13.14
CA ARG A 155 0.26 5.99 12.98
C ARG A 155 -0.30 5.50 14.32
N SER A 156 0.43 5.71 15.40
CA SER A 156 -0.03 5.34 16.75
C SER A 156 -1.25 6.16 17.17
N ALA A 157 -1.23 7.48 16.92
CA ALA A 157 -2.37 8.35 17.21
C ALA A 157 -3.65 7.93 16.44
N ARG A 158 -3.52 7.58 15.15
CA ARG A 158 -4.65 7.05 14.36
C ARG A 158 -5.21 5.75 14.93
N ARG A 159 -4.34 4.87 15.44
CA ARG A 159 -4.77 3.60 16.02
C ARG A 159 -5.53 3.79 17.32
N GLU A 160 -5.10 4.72 18.17
CA GLU A 160 -5.81 5.03 19.41
C GLU A 160 -7.15 5.71 19.15
N ALA A 161 -7.20 6.65 18.20
CA ALA A 161 -8.45 7.31 17.80
C ALA A 161 -9.50 6.33 17.25
N PHE A 162 -9.09 5.20 16.66
CA PHE A 162 -10.00 4.16 16.17
C PHE A 162 -10.64 3.31 17.28
N LYS A 163 -10.02 3.22 18.46
CA LYS A 163 -10.53 2.41 19.58
C LYS A 163 -11.59 3.13 20.42
N GLY A 164 -11.69 4.46 20.29
CA GLY A 164 -12.66 5.32 21.02
C GLY A 164 -13.92 5.56 20.22
#